data_AF-A0A7V9RWK5-F1
#
_entry.id   AF-A0A7V9RWK5-F1
#
_cell.length_a   1.000
_cell.length_b   1.000
_cell.length_c   1.000
_cell.angle_alpha   90.00
_cell.angle_beta   90.00
_cell.angle_gamma   90.00
#
_symmetry.space_group_name_H-M   'P 1'
#
loop_
_entity.id
_entity.type
_entity.pdbx_description
1 polymer ?
#
loop_
_entity_poly.entity_id
_entity_poly.type
_entity_poly.pdbx_seq_one_letter_code
_entity_poly.pdbx_strand_id
1 'polypeptide(L)' 'PGFRLSLHRKDLAIALDTAREEGVPLLATAQAAEVMNSLLARRDGDKDHAAMIEFYAELDEAP' A
#
# COMPACT_ATOMS: atom_id res chain seq x y z
N PRO A 1 10.65 -12.46 -4.18
CA PRO A 1 9.77 -11.70 -3.26
C PRO A 1 9.65 -12.40 -1.90
N GLY A 2 9.84 -11.67 -0.81
CA GLY A 2 9.50 -12.11 0.54
C GLY A 2 7.99 -12.07 0.76
N PHE A 3 7.33 -10.97 0.38
CA PHE A 3 5.87 -10.83 0.42
C PHE A 3 5.34 -9.96 -0.71
N ARG A 4 4.40 -10.48 -1.52
CA ARG A 4 3.90 -9.75 -2.70
C ARG A 4 3.12 -8.50 -2.32
N LEU A 5 3.35 -7.40 -3.02
CA LEU A 5 2.67 -6.13 -2.82
C LEU A 5 1.14 -6.28 -2.92
N SER A 6 0.65 -7.07 -3.89
CA SER A 6 -0.79 -7.33 -4.03
C SER A 6 -1.39 -8.06 -2.83
N LEU A 7 -0.61 -8.92 -2.16
CA LEU A 7 -1.05 -9.62 -0.95
C LEU A 7 -1.07 -8.69 0.25
N HIS A 8 -0.03 -7.87 0.44
CA HIS A 8 -0.02 -6.88 1.50
C HIS A 8 -1.18 -5.89 1.36
N ARG A 9 -1.50 -5.45 0.14
CA ARG A 9 -2.66 -4.57 -0.09
C ARG A 9 -3.99 -5.24 0.26
N LYS A 10 -4.14 -6.55 0.00
CA LYS A 10 -5.31 -7.30 0.45
C LYS A 10 -5.42 -7.27 1.98
N ASP A 11 -4.31 -7.45 2.70
CA ASP A 11 -4.31 -7.43 4.17
C ASP A 11 -4.66 -6.04 4.72
N LEU A 12 -4.17 -4.96 4.10
CA LEU A 12 -4.56 -3.60 4.50
C LEU A 12 -6.05 -3.33 4.25
N ALA A 13 -6.65 -3.91 3.20
CA ALA A 13 -8.09 -3.80 2.98
C ALA A 13 -8.88 -4.43 4.14
N ILE A 14 -8.47 -5.62 4.59
CA ILE A 14 -9.06 -6.29 5.76
C ILE A 14 -8.92 -5.41 7.01
N ALA A 15 -7.72 -4.87 7.27
CA ALA A 15 -7.47 -4.02 8.43
C ALA A 15 -8.33 -2.73 8.41
N LEU A 16 -8.47 -2.09 7.24
CA LEU A 16 -9.29 -0.89 7.06
C LEU A 16 -10.78 -1.18 7.20
N ASP A 17 -11.26 -2.34 6.73
CA ASP A 17 -12.65 -2.74 6.88
C ASP A 17 -13.00 -3.02 8.35
N THR A 18 -12.16 -3.77 9.07
CA THR A 18 -12.32 -3.98 10.52
C THR A 18 -12.28 -2.65 11.28
N ALA A 19 -11.36 -1.76 10.94
CA ALA A 19 -11.27 -0.45 11.59
C ALA A 19 -12.54 0.40 11.39
N ARG A 20 -13.18 0.28 10.21
CA ARG A 20 -14.47 0.92 9.93
C ARG A 20 -15.59 0.36 10.80
N GLU A 21 -15.63 -0.96 10.97
CA GLU A 21 -16.61 -1.64 11.82
C GLU A 21 -16.47 -1.23 13.29
N GLU A 22 -15.23 -1.10 13.76
CA GLU A 22 -14.91 -0.74 15.15
C GLU A 22 -14.90 0.78 15.42
N GLY A 23 -15.09 1.62 14.39
CA GLY A 23 -15.04 3.07 14.52
C GLY A 23 -13.65 3.63 14.90
N VAL A 24 -12.58 2.90 14.58
CA VAL A 24 -11.19 3.28 14.90
C VAL A 24 -10.51 3.88 13.66
N PRO A 25 -9.91 5.08 13.73
CA PRO A 25 -9.20 5.64 12.58
C PRO A 25 -7.82 5.02 12.38
N LEU A 26 -7.52 4.51 11.18
CA LEU A 26 -6.21 4.02 10.77
C LEU A 26 -5.59 4.88 9.65
N LEU A 27 -5.25 6.12 9.97
CA LEU A 27 -4.80 7.11 8.98
C LEU A 27 -3.53 6.67 8.24
N ALA A 28 -2.52 6.17 8.95
CA ALA A 28 -1.27 5.70 8.35
C ALA A 28 -1.50 4.46 7.45
N THR A 29 -2.40 3.55 7.86
CA THR A 29 -2.77 2.38 7.06
C THR A 29 -3.46 2.79 5.77
N ALA A 30 -4.38 3.75 5.82
CA ALA A 30 -5.04 4.28 4.63
C ALA A 30 -4.04 4.93 3.67
N GLN A 31 -3.09 5.71 4.19
CA GLN A 31 -2.03 6.29 3.37
C GLN A 31 -1.15 5.22 2.72
N ALA A 32 -0.71 4.21 3.46
CA ALA A 32 0.07 3.09 2.92
C ALA A 32 -0.71 2.31 1.85
N ALA A 33 -2.01 2.12 2.05
CA ALA A 33 -2.89 1.46 1.08
C ALA A 33 -3.00 2.24 -0.24
N GLU A 34 -2.98 3.57 -0.20
CA GLU A 34 -2.96 4.41 -1.41
C GLU A 34 -1.60 4.40 -2.12
N VAL A 35 -0.49 4.38 -1.36
CA VAL A 35 0.84 4.16 -1.96
C VAL A 35 0.89 2.83 -2.71
N MET A 36 0.36 1.75 -2.11
CA MET A 36 0.27 0.45 -2.78
C MET A 36 -0.66 0.48 -4.00
N ASN A 37 -1.77 1.24 -3.97
CA ASN A 37 -2.65 1.39 -5.14
C ASN A 37 -1.92 2.02 -6.32
N SER A 38 -1.09 3.04 -6.07
CA SER A 38 -0.26 3.66 -7.11
C SER A 38 0.62 2.62 -7.80
N LEU A 39 1.30 1.76 -7.03
CA LEU A 39 2.16 0.72 -7.57
C LEU A 39 1.38 -0.39 -8.30
N LEU A 40 0.21 -0.78 -7.78
CA LEU A 40 -0.67 -1.73 -8.47
C LEU A 40 -1.16 -1.20 -9.83
N ALA A 41 -1.44 0.10 -9.95
CA ALA A 41 -1.81 0.73 -11.21
C ALA A 41 -0.69 0.62 -12.27
N ARG A 42 0.56 0.42 -11.84
CA ARG A 42 1.75 0.23 -12.69
C ARG A 42 2.07 -1.23 -12.98
N ARG A 43 1.20 -2.15 -12.53
CA ARG A 43 1.35 -3.61 -12.65
C ARG A 43 2.47 -4.20 -11.79
N ASP A 44 2.87 -3.52 -10.71
CA ASP A 44 3.93 -3.98 -9.80
C ASP A 44 3.44 -4.92 -8.69
N GLY A 45 2.25 -5.49 -8.82
CA GLY A 45 1.63 -6.32 -7.77
C GLY A 45 2.43 -7.57 -7.37
N ASP A 46 3.23 -8.11 -8.28
CA ASP A 46 4.08 -9.29 -8.03
C ASP A 46 5.46 -8.96 -7.45
N LYS A 47 5.82 -7.67 -7.37
CA LYS A 47 7.02 -7.23 -6.64
C LYS A 47 6.85 -7.48 -5.14
N ASP A 48 7.98 -7.50 -4.45
CA ASP A 48 7.99 -7.49 -2.99
C ASP A 48 7.36 -6.18 -2.45
N HIS A 49 6.71 -6.21 -1.30
CA HIS A 49 6.11 -5.02 -0.69
C HIS A 49 7.14 -3.92 -0.38
N ALA A 50 8.44 -4.24 -0.28
CA ALA A 50 9.51 -3.26 -0.19
C ALA A 50 9.58 -2.33 -1.43
N ALA A 51 8.97 -2.70 -2.56
CA ALA A 51 8.83 -1.84 -3.74
C ALA A 51 8.05 -0.54 -3.47
N MET A 52 7.40 -0.39 -2.31
CA MET A 52 6.91 0.90 -1.82
C MET A 52 7.98 2.00 -1.83
N ILE A 53 9.27 1.65 -1.70
CA ILE A 53 10.36 2.63 -1.80
C ILE A 53 10.41 3.33 -3.17
N GLU A 54 10.00 2.66 -4.24
CA GLU A 54 10.00 3.22 -5.60
C GLU A 54 9.03 4.41 -5.70
N PHE A 55 7.88 4.33 -5.02
CA PHE A 55 6.94 5.46 -4.96
C PHE A 55 7.56 6.70 -4.29
N TYR A 56 8.28 6.53 -3.20
CA TYR A 56 8.92 7.65 -2.50
C TYR A 56 10.13 8.20 -3.26
N ALA A 57 10.91 7.33 -3.91
CA ALA A 57 12.01 7.77 -4.76
C ALA A 57 11.52 8.67 -5.91
N GLU A 58 10.38 8.34 -6.50
CA GLU A 58 9.80 9.17 -7.56
C GLU A 58 9.24 10.51 -7.07
N LEU A 59 8.70 10.54 -5.85
CA LEU A 59 8.26 11.80 -5.24
C LEU A 59 9.44 12.75 -4.95
N ASP A 60 10.61 12.19 -4.63
CA ASP A 60 11.84 12.98 -4.44
C ASP A 60 12.35 13.56 -5.77
N GLU A 61 12.15 12.84 -6.88
CA GLU A 61 12.51 13.27 -8.23
C GLU A 61 11.43 14.10 -8.95
N ALA A 62 10.25 14.29 -8.34
CA ALA A 62 9.16 15.06 -8.93
C ALA A 62 9.52 16.57 -8.99
N PRO A 63 9.31 17.24 -10.13
CA PRO A 63 9.68 18.65 -10.33
C PRO A 63 8.86 19.65 -9.50
#